data_AF-A0A351FR02-F1
#
_entry.id   AF-A0A351FR02-F1
#
_cell.length_a   1.000
_cell.length_b   1.000
_cell.length_c   1.000
_cell.angle_alpha   90.00
_cell.angle_beta   90.00
_cell.angle_gamma   90.00
#
_symmetry.space_group_name_H-M   'P 1'
#
loop_
_entity.id
_entity.type
_entity.pdbx_description
1 polymer ?
#
loop_
_entity_poly.entity_id
_entity_poly.type
_entity_poly.pdbx_seq_one_letter_code
_entity_poly.pdbx_strand_id
1 'polypeptide(L)'
;MIAPSSVDTLPDQQRIVITGVGLTAPNGNSLQELRESVLNGRSGVTDYEIRYFGKTLAGICDFDTKTYQSRKDIRRGTRAGSVGVFAANEAVNDSGIDWENTDRARVGIHVGVT
;
A
#
# COMPACT_ATOMS: atom_id res chain seq x y z
N MET A 1 -11.97 -14.11 17.15
CA MET A 1 -13.17 -14.13 16.30
C MET A 1 -12.82 -15.00 15.10
N ILE A 2 -13.25 -16.26 15.11
CA ILE A 2 -12.93 -17.22 14.05
C ILE A 2 -13.94 -16.98 12.92
N ALA A 3 -13.47 -16.74 11.71
CA ALA A 3 -14.35 -16.51 10.56
C ALA A 3 -15.27 -17.74 10.35
N PRO A 4 -16.57 -17.54 10.06
CA PRO A 4 -17.50 -18.64 9.84
C PRO A 4 -17.08 -19.49 8.63
N SER A 5 -17.38 -20.79 8.70
CA SER A 5 -16.84 -21.85 7.83
C SER A 5 -17.30 -21.85 6.36
N SER A 6 -18.07 -20.86 5.91
CA SER A 6 -18.38 -20.66 4.48
C SER A 6 -18.75 -19.21 4.20
N VAL A 7 -17.81 -18.44 3.64
CA VAL A 7 -18.05 -17.05 3.22
C VAL A 7 -19.08 -16.98 2.07
N ASP A 8 -19.23 -18.08 1.33
CA ASP A 8 -20.11 -18.21 0.16
C ASP A 8 -21.61 -18.22 0.48
N THR A 9 -21.99 -18.35 1.76
CA THR A 9 -23.40 -18.37 2.19
C THR A 9 -23.88 -17.04 2.79
N LEU A 10 -23.00 -16.04 2.90
CA LEU A 10 -23.37 -14.74 3.43
C LEU A 10 -24.12 -13.91 2.37
N PRO A 11 -25.18 -13.17 2.74
CA PRO A 11 -25.78 -12.16 1.87
C PRO A 11 -24.72 -11.16 1.39
N ASP A 12 -24.87 -10.62 0.18
CA ASP A 12 -23.88 -9.71 -0.41
C ASP A 12 -23.61 -8.47 0.48
N GLN A 13 -24.60 -8.00 1.23
CA GLN A 13 -24.45 -6.86 2.16
C GLN A 13 -23.55 -7.18 3.38
N GLN A 14 -23.20 -8.44 3.60
CA GLN A 14 -22.33 -8.88 4.70
C GLN A 14 -20.96 -9.35 4.23
N ARG A 15 -20.73 -9.41 2.91
CA ARG A 15 -19.46 -9.84 2.33
C ARG A 15 -18.51 -8.65 2.22
N ILE A 16 -17.29 -8.83 2.68
CA ILE A 16 -16.21 -7.85 2.54
C ILE A 16 -15.26 -8.39 1.49
N VAL A 17 -14.96 -7.57 0.49
CA VAL A 17 -14.07 -7.90 -0.62
C VAL A 17 -12.98 -6.86 -0.76
N ILE A 18 -11.86 -7.24 -1.38
CA ILE A 18 -10.80 -6.32 -1.77
C ILE A 18 -11.08 -5.91 -3.21
N THR A 19 -11.32 -4.63 -3.43
CA THR A 19 -11.64 -4.08 -4.77
C THR A 19 -10.46 -3.41 -5.44
N GLY A 20 -9.47 -2.93 -4.67
CA GLY A 20 -8.26 -2.32 -5.21
C GLY A 20 -7.07 -2.52 -4.28
N VAL A 21 -5.88 -2.54 -4.87
CA VAL A 21 -4.61 -2.72 -4.17
C VAL A 21 -3.63 -1.66 -4.63
N GLY A 22 -3.00 -1.00 -3.66
CA GLY A 22 -1.92 -0.06 -3.89
C GLY A 22 -0.79 -0.34 -2.93
N LEU A 23 0.44 -0.31 -3.43
CA LEU A 23 1.61 -0.71 -2.68
C LEU A 23 2.88 -0.05 -3.21
N THR A 24 3.88 -0.02 -2.35
CA THR A 24 5.29 0.11 -2.74
C THR A 24 6.08 -0.83 -1.84
N ALA A 25 6.89 -1.68 -2.45
CA ALA A 25 7.68 -2.70 -1.79
C ALA A 25 9.12 -2.65 -2.32
N PRO A 26 10.12 -3.18 -1.59
CA PRO A 26 11.51 -3.18 -2.05
C PRO A 26 11.75 -3.89 -3.38
N ASN A 27 10.83 -4.75 -3.81
CA ASN A 27 10.92 -5.55 -5.04
C ASN A 27 9.77 -5.31 -6.02
N GLY A 28 9.03 -4.20 -5.88
CA GLY A 28 8.01 -3.79 -6.84
C GLY A 28 7.17 -2.61 -6.35
N ASN A 29 6.82 -1.71 -7.26
CA ASN A 29 5.98 -0.55 -6.99
C ASN A 29 4.58 -0.65 -7.61
N SER A 30 4.29 -1.76 -8.28
CA SER A 30 2.97 -2.11 -8.76
C SER A 30 2.63 -3.54 -8.37
N LEU A 31 1.34 -3.88 -8.40
CA LEU A 31 0.89 -5.25 -8.14
C LEU A 31 1.51 -6.24 -9.14
N GLN A 32 1.67 -5.83 -10.39
CA GLN A 32 2.23 -6.67 -11.44
C GLN A 32 3.73 -6.95 -11.20
N GLU A 33 4.52 -5.90 -10.92
CA GLU A 33 5.94 -6.04 -10.59
C GLU A 33 6.15 -6.90 -9.34
N LEU A 34 5.41 -6.60 -8.26
CA LEU A 34 5.52 -7.34 -7.01
C LEU A 34 5.18 -8.81 -7.23
N ARG A 35 4.08 -9.10 -7.93
CA ARG A 35 3.66 -10.48 -8.22
C ARG A 35 4.73 -11.22 -9.00
N GLU A 36 5.28 -10.60 -10.03
CA GLU A 36 6.34 -11.21 -10.84
C GLU A 36 7.59 -11.50 -9.99
N SER A 37 8.01 -10.56 -9.15
CA SER A 37 9.16 -10.72 -8.26
C SER A 37 8.95 -11.82 -7.23
N VAL A 38 7.76 -11.89 -6.63
CA VAL A 38 7.42 -12.95 -5.65
C VAL A 38 7.41 -14.33 -6.32
N LEU A 39 6.76 -14.47 -7.48
CA LEU A 39 6.66 -15.76 -8.18
C LEU A 39 8.02 -16.26 -8.68
N ASN A 40 8.97 -15.36 -8.97
CA ASN A 40 10.32 -15.69 -9.39
C ASN A 40 11.35 -15.70 -8.24
N GLY A 41 10.93 -15.52 -6.98
CA GLY A 41 11.84 -15.54 -5.83
C GLY A 41 12.86 -14.40 -5.81
N ARG A 42 12.55 -13.24 -6.41
CA ARG A 42 13.45 -12.08 -6.46
C ARG A 42 13.32 -11.22 -5.20
N SER A 43 14.43 -11.11 -4.48
CA SER A 43 14.56 -10.26 -3.30
C SER A 43 14.86 -8.80 -3.69
N GLY A 44 14.33 -7.86 -2.90
CA GLY A 44 14.65 -6.42 -2.98
C GLY A 44 15.58 -5.95 -1.85
N VAL A 45 16.19 -6.89 -1.11
CA VAL A 45 17.12 -6.56 -0.03
C VAL A 45 18.49 -6.20 -0.62
N THR A 46 19.04 -5.07 -0.17
CA THR A 46 20.33 -4.56 -0.63
C THR A 46 21.23 -4.19 0.55
N ASP A 47 22.53 -4.05 0.28
CA ASP A 47 23.46 -3.43 1.23
C ASP A 47 23.05 -1.99 1.52
N TYR A 48 23.00 -1.63 2.80
CA TYR A 48 22.61 -0.32 3.27
C TYR A 48 23.46 0.13 4.45
N GLU A 49 23.64 1.43 4.61
CA GLU A 49 24.37 2.00 5.73
C GLU A 49 23.49 2.98 6.50
N ILE A 50 23.18 2.61 7.75
CA ILE A 50 22.37 3.43 8.64
C ILE A 50 23.31 4.22 9.55
N ARG A 51 23.14 5.55 9.56
CA ARG A 51 23.90 6.43 10.44
C ARG A 51 23.78 5.96 11.89
N TYR A 52 24.91 5.79 12.56
CA TYR A 52 25.07 5.27 13.94
C TYR A 52 24.79 3.77 14.17
N PHE A 53 24.37 3.04 13.14
CA PHE A 53 24.21 1.58 13.21
C PHE A 53 25.27 0.85 12.37
N GLY A 54 25.69 1.44 11.26
CA GLY A 54 26.71 0.89 10.36
C GLY A 54 26.10 0.12 9.17
N LYS A 55 26.93 -0.74 8.56
CA LYS A 55 26.55 -1.56 7.40
C LYS A 55 25.54 -2.63 7.82
N THR A 56 24.47 -2.75 7.05
CA THR A 56 23.38 -3.71 7.25
C THR A 56 22.77 -4.09 5.91
N LEU A 57 21.84 -5.04 5.93
CA LEU A 57 20.95 -5.34 4.80
C LEU A 57 19.59 -4.71 5.06
N ALA A 58 18.98 -4.11 4.04
CA ALA A 58 17.65 -3.53 4.14
C ALA A 58 16.89 -3.64 2.81
N GLY A 59 15.57 -3.83 2.90
CA GLY A 59 14.66 -3.63 1.77
C GLY A 59 14.18 -2.20 1.77
N ILE A 60 14.53 -1.42 0.75
CA ILE A 60 14.14 -0.02 0.63
C ILE A 60 13.08 0.11 -0.46
N CYS A 61 11.86 0.51 -0.09
CA CYS A 61 10.84 0.87 -1.08
C CYS A 61 11.27 2.15 -1.81
N ASP A 62 11.29 2.13 -3.15
CA ASP A 62 11.68 3.28 -3.97
C ASP A 62 10.53 3.69 -4.88
N PHE A 63 9.87 4.80 -4.58
CA PHE A 63 8.70 5.29 -5.30
C PHE A 63 8.77 6.81 -5.46
N ASP A 64 8.14 7.36 -6.51
CA ASP A 64 8.10 8.80 -6.70
C ASP A 64 7.11 9.45 -5.74
N THR A 65 7.65 9.99 -4.65
CA THR A 65 6.89 10.78 -3.66
C THR A 65 6.11 11.96 -4.27
N LYS A 66 6.50 12.47 -5.45
CA LYS A 66 5.84 13.62 -6.09
C LYS A 66 4.59 13.25 -6.89
N THR A 67 4.32 11.97 -7.12
CA THR A 67 3.13 11.54 -7.86
C THR A 67 1.85 12.06 -7.21
N TYR A 68 1.77 12.02 -5.87
CA TYR A 68 0.57 12.40 -5.11
C TYR A 68 0.80 13.49 -4.07
N GLN A 69 2.01 14.03 -3.95
CA GLN A 69 2.34 15.03 -2.95
C GLN A 69 3.10 16.21 -3.55
N SER A 70 2.76 17.42 -3.10
CA SER A 70 3.58 18.59 -3.43
C SER A 70 4.91 18.55 -2.66
N ARG A 71 5.91 19.29 -3.14
CA ARG A 71 7.18 19.47 -2.40
C ARG A 71 6.97 19.98 -0.97
N LYS A 72 5.93 20.79 -0.75
CA LYS A 72 5.58 21.33 0.58
C LYS A 72 5.07 20.22 1.50
N ASP A 73 4.26 19.30 0.98
CA ASP A 73 3.68 18.19 1.76
C ASP A 73 4.75 17.16 2.11
N ILE A 74 5.60 16.80 1.13
CA ILE A 74 6.75 15.90 1.34
C ILE A 74 7.66 16.42 2.46
N ARG A 75 7.95 17.74 2.47
CA ARG A 75 8.81 18.36 3.49
C ARG A 75 8.18 18.35 4.89
N ARG A 76 6.85 18.38 5.00
CA ARG A 76 6.14 18.38 6.30
C ARG A 76 5.88 16.98 6.83
N GLY A 77 5.78 15.99 5.93
CA GLY A 77 5.49 14.61 6.25
C GLY A 77 6.71 13.79 6.64
N THR A 78 6.46 12.51 6.94
CA THR A 78 7.50 11.49 7.14
C THR A 78 7.60 10.59 5.92
N ARG A 79 8.70 9.85 5.76
CA ARG A 79 8.83 8.86 4.69
C ARG A 79 7.73 7.79 4.77
N ALA A 80 7.38 7.32 5.96
CA ALA A 80 6.28 6.38 6.17
C ALA A 80 4.92 7.00 5.77
N GLY A 81 4.70 8.28 6.07
CA GLY A 81 3.52 9.01 5.61
C GLY A 81 3.46 9.08 4.09
N SER A 82 4.58 9.35 3.41
CA SER A 82 4.65 9.35 1.95
C SER A 82 4.35 7.97 1.34
N VAL A 83 4.82 6.89 1.96
CA VAL A 83 4.47 5.52 1.56
C VAL A 83 2.96 5.31 1.66
N GLY A 84 2.36 5.72 2.78
CA GLY A 84 0.92 5.60 3.00
C GLY A 84 0.10 6.39 1.98
N VAL A 85 0.50 7.64 1.69
CA VAL A 85 -0.17 8.48 0.68
C VAL A 85 -0.07 7.84 -0.71
N PHE A 86 1.12 7.38 -1.11
CA PHE A 86 1.32 6.73 -2.40
C PHE A 86 0.45 5.47 -2.53
N ALA A 87 0.58 4.53 -1.59
CA ALA A 87 -0.16 3.27 -1.60
C ALA A 87 -1.68 3.47 -1.55
N ALA A 88 -2.18 4.42 -0.76
CA ALA A 88 -3.61 4.69 -0.68
C ALA A 88 -4.18 5.22 -2.01
N ASN A 89 -3.45 6.11 -2.70
CA ASN A 89 -3.91 6.64 -3.99
C ASN A 89 -3.85 5.56 -5.09
N GLU A 90 -2.80 4.74 -5.13
CA GLU A 90 -2.74 3.59 -6.05
C GLU A 90 -3.92 2.64 -5.82
N ALA A 91 -4.26 2.34 -4.55
CA ALA A 91 -5.37 1.45 -4.22
C ALA A 91 -6.73 2.02 -4.64
N VAL A 92 -6.93 3.33 -4.43
CA VAL A 92 -8.15 4.03 -4.85
C VAL A 92 -8.27 3.99 -6.37
N ASN A 93 -7.18 4.24 -7.10
CA ASN A 93 -7.18 4.19 -8.57
C ASN A 93 -7.47 2.78 -9.09
N ASP A 94 -6.82 1.75 -8.54
CA ASP A 94 -7.03 0.35 -8.90
C ASP A 94 -8.46 -0.12 -8.60
N SER A 95 -9.08 0.40 -7.54
CA SER A 95 -10.45 0.03 -7.16
C SER A 95 -11.53 0.46 -8.15
N GLY A 96 -11.23 1.44 -9.02
CA GLY A 96 -12.22 2.03 -9.93
C GLY A 96 -13.40 2.70 -9.22
N ILE A 97 -13.26 3.06 -7.93
CA ILE A 97 -14.34 3.68 -7.16
C ILE A 97 -14.79 4.98 -7.81
N ASP A 98 -16.11 5.10 -7.99
CA ASP A 98 -16.73 6.32 -8.52
C ASP A 98 -17.01 7.30 -7.38
N TRP A 99 -16.11 8.25 -7.19
CA TRP A 99 -16.22 9.26 -6.15
C TRP A 99 -17.39 10.24 -6.31
N GLU A 100 -17.94 10.39 -7.52
CA GLU A 100 -19.10 11.25 -7.76
C GLU A 100 -20.38 10.62 -7.21
N ASN A 101 -20.48 9.29 -7.32
CA ASN A 101 -21.64 8.52 -6.88
C ASN A 101 -21.45 7.78 -5.54
N THR A 102 -20.29 7.93 -4.91
CA THR A 102 -20.01 7.33 -3.59
C THR A 102 -20.34 8.29 -2.45
N ASP A 103 -21.21 7.85 -1.52
CA ASP A 103 -21.45 8.58 -0.27
C ASP A 103 -20.19 8.55 0.62
N ARG A 104 -19.52 9.69 0.72
CA ARG A 104 -18.29 9.85 1.50
C ARG A 104 -18.49 9.61 3.01
N ALA A 105 -19.70 9.78 3.53
CA ALA A 105 -19.99 9.49 4.95
C ALA A 105 -19.92 7.97 5.26
N ARG A 106 -19.93 7.13 4.23
CA ARG A 106 -19.82 5.67 4.31
C ARG A 106 -18.39 5.17 4.09
N VAL A 107 -17.43 6.06 3.82
CA VAL A 107 -16.03 5.72 3.57
C VAL A 107 -15.21 5.95 4.83
N GLY A 108 -14.63 4.87 5.34
CA GLY A 108 -13.73 4.90 6.50
C GLY A 108 -12.26 4.76 6.10
N ILE A 109 -11.36 5.25 6.95
CA ILE A 109 -9.92 5.06 6.80
C ILE A 109 -9.39 4.40 8.07
N HIS A 110 -8.69 3.29 7.91
CA HIS A 110 -7.98 2.61 9.00
C HIS A 110 -6.50 2.46 8.60
N VAL A 111 -5.61 3.07 9.37
CA VAL A 111 -4.15 3.04 9.12
C VAL A 111 -3.45 2.53 10.37
N GLY A 112 -2.55 1.57 10.17
CA GLY A 112 -1.60 1.11 11.18
C GLY A 112 -0.20 1.64 10.89
N VAL A 113 0.51 2.06 11.93
CA VAL A 113 1.93 2.45 11.87
C VAL A 113 2.62 1.93 13.14
N THR A 114 3.91 1.63 13.06
CA THR A 114 4.74 1.13 14.17
C THR A 114 5.89 2.07 14.43
#